data_AF-A0A1V1NWU8-F1
#
_entry.id   AF-A0A1V1NWU8-F1
#
_cell.length_a   1.000
_cell.length_b   1.000
_cell.length_c   1.000
_cell.angle_alpha   90.00
_cell.angle_beta   90.00
_cell.angle_gamma   90.00
#
_symmetry.space_group_name_H-M   'P 1'
#
loop_
_entity.id
_entity.type
_entity.pdbx_description
1 polymer ?
#
loop_
_entity_poly.entity_id
_entity_poly.type
_entity_poly.pdbx_seq_one_letter_code
_entity_poly.pdbx_strand_id
1 'polypeptide(L)'
;MLIQININQILKIEIKLLDIDLNKDSQSIDNVEIIVESTSGDEEVFFLFETNINSGIFTSKIQVRNGAPLNDSILQVSNGDSVFFIITTIMMDQVFQNKPPLKQLLMITRLF
;
A
#
# COMPACT_ATOMS: atom_id res chain seq x y z
N MET A 1 -22.53 -6.26 19.75
CA MET A 1 -23.22 -6.11 18.46
C MET A 1 -22.31 -6.67 17.38
N LEU A 2 -22.58 -7.88 16.89
CA LEU A 2 -21.78 -8.52 15.84
C LEU A 2 -22.34 -8.06 14.50
N ILE A 3 -21.60 -7.25 13.76
CA ILE A 3 -21.94 -6.91 12.38
C ILE A 3 -21.43 -8.05 11.52
N GLN A 4 -22.33 -8.89 11.01
CA GLN A 4 -21.98 -9.85 9.97
C GLN A 4 -21.83 -9.08 8.65
N ILE A 5 -20.58 -8.90 8.22
CA ILE A 5 -20.25 -8.37 6.88
C ILE A 5 -20.44 -9.51 5.88
N ASN A 6 -21.26 -9.26 4.85
CA ASN A 6 -21.59 -10.26 3.83
C ASN A 6 -20.35 -10.51 2.95
N ILE A 7 -20.03 -11.78 2.68
CA ILE A 7 -18.84 -12.28 1.96
C ILE A 7 -18.62 -11.73 0.54
N ASN A 8 -19.54 -10.93 0.00
CA ASN A 8 -19.43 -10.24 -1.29
C ASN A 8 -19.08 -8.74 -1.17
N GLN A 9 -18.77 -8.24 0.03
CA GLN A 9 -18.47 -6.83 0.22
C GLN A 9 -16.99 -6.54 -0.06
N ILE A 10 -16.76 -5.62 -1.00
CA ILE A 10 -15.46 -4.99 -1.18
C ILE A 10 -15.30 -3.94 -0.07
N LEU A 11 -14.25 -4.07 0.72
CA LEU A 11 -13.84 -3.04 1.66
C LEU A 11 -12.83 -2.11 0.96
N LYS A 12 -12.88 -0.82 1.27
CA LYS A 12 -11.93 0.17 0.77
C LYS A 12 -11.04 0.62 1.93
N ILE A 13 -9.74 0.47 1.75
CA ILE A 13 -8.73 0.88 2.73
C ILE A 13 -7.95 2.05 2.11
N GLU A 14 -7.77 3.12 2.88
CA GLU A 14 -6.88 4.22 2.49
C GLU A 14 -5.48 3.97 3.05
N ILE A 15 -4.49 3.98 2.18
CA ILE A 15 -3.08 3.93 2.54
C ILE A 15 -2.55 5.35 2.48
N LYS A 16 -1.86 5.78 3.53
CA LYS A 16 -1.18 7.08 3.59
C LYS A 16 0.28 6.88 3.97
N LEU A 17 1.17 7.48 3.19
CA LEU A 17 2.61 7.47 3.39
C LEU A 17 3.10 8.91 3.52
N LEU A 18 3.94 9.19 4.51
CA LEU A 18 4.66 10.45 4.65
C LEU A 18 6.14 10.15 4.44
N ASP A 19 6.68 10.58 3.31
CA ASP A 19 8.09 10.44 2.98
C ASP A 19 8.54 11.61 2.10
N ILE A 20 9.29 12.54 2.69
CA ILE A 20 9.76 13.73 1.98
C ILE A 20 10.85 13.39 0.95
N ASP A 21 11.54 12.26 1.09
CA ASP A 21 12.57 11.82 0.15
C ASP A 21 11.95 11.33 -1.17
N LEU A 22 10.65 10.97 -1.17
CA LEU A 22 9.91 10.54 -2.35
C LEU A 22 9.32 11.70 -3.17
N ASN A 23 9.29 12.91 -2.61
CA ASN A 23 8.94 14.13 -3.34
C ASN A 23 10.16 14.61 -4.14
N LYS A 24 10.27 14.11 -5.36
CA LYS A 24 11.40 14.30 -6.27
C LYS A 24 11.22 15.52 -7.16
N ASP A 25 9.98 15.90 -7.48
CA ASP A 25 9.65 17.07 -8.28
C ASP A 25 8.68 18.01 -7.55
N SER A 26 9.25 19.07 -6.99
CA SER A 26 8.51 20.15 -6.31
C SER A 26 7.51 20.92 -7.19
N GLN A 27 7.45 20.64 -8.49
CA GLN A 27 6.53 21.28 -9.44
C GLN A 27 5.43 20.36 -9.96
N SER A 28 5.44 19.07 -9.61
CA SER A 28 4.43 18.11 -10.05
C SER A 28 3.95 17.20 -8.92
N ILE A 29 2.98 16.33 -9.22
CA ILE A 29 2.49 15.31 -8.29
C ILE A 29 3.33 14.06 -8.53
N ASP A 30 4.13 13.68 -7.55
CA ASP A 30 4.87 12.44 -7.62
C ASP A 30 3.99 11.23 -7.31
N ASN A 31 4.46 10.05 -7.73
CA ASN A 31 3.84 8.77 -7.37
C ASN A 31 4.90 7.75 -6.95
N VAL A 32 4.44 6.78 -6.17
CA VAL A 32 5.26 5.64 -5.72
C VAL A 32 4.48 4.35 -5.90
N GLU A 33 5.14 3.37 -6.49
CA GLU A 33 4.63 2.00 -6.59
C GLU A 33 4.80 1.28 -5.24
N ILE A 34 3.74 0.61 -4.81
CA ILE A 34 3.74 -0.27 -3.66
C ILE A 34 3.21 -1.64 -4.07
N ILE A 35 3.75 -2.67 -3.43
CA ILE A 35 3.24 -4.03 -3.51
C ILE A 35 2.51 -4.30 -2.21
N VAL A 36 1.26 -4.73 -2.26
CA VAL A 36 0.45 -5.07 -1.10
C VAL A 36 0.23 -6.58 -1.09
N GLU A 37 0.60 -7.23 0.01
CA GLU A 37 0.55 -8.68 0.17
C GLU A 37 -0.40 -9.06 1.31
N SER A 38 -1.16 -10.15 1.12
CA SER A 38 -1.90 -10.82 2.18
C SER A 38 -1.15 -12.08 2.64
N THR A 39 -1.28 -12.43 3.92
CA THR A 39 -0.70 -13.68 4.43
C THR A 39 -1.30 -14.95 3.82
N SER A 40 -2.47 -14.85 3.16
CA SER A 40 -3.03 -15.94 2.37
C SER A 40 -2.41 -16.10 0.99
N GLY A 41 -1.46 -15.22 0.63
CA GLY A 41 -0.61 -15.36 -0.56
C GLY A 41 -1.06 -14.57 -1.76
N ASP A 42 -1.99 -13.62 -1.59
CA ASP A 42 -2.34 -12.69 -2.65
C ASP A 42 -1.41 -11.48 -2.66
N GLU A 43 -1.12 -10.97 -3.86
CA GLU A 43 -0.19 -9.85 -4.08
C GLU A 43 -0.76 -8.92 -5.15
N GLU A 44 -0.88 -7.65 -4.83
CA GLU A 44 -1.41 -6.63 -5.73
C GLU A 44 -0.54 -5.37 -5.76
N VAL A 45 -0.39 -4.79 -6.95
CA VAL A 45 0.42 -3.57 -7.16
C VAL A 45 -0.47 -2.34 -7.18
N PHE A 46 -0.13 -1.33 -6.39
CA PHE A 46 -0.84 -0.06 -6.34
C PHE A 46 0.13 1.12 -6.46
N PHE A 47 -0.39 2.26 -6.93
CA PHE A 47 0.32 3.53 -6.89
C PHE A 47 -0.27 4.42 -5.80
N LEU A 48 0.60 5.00 -4.98
CA LEU A 48 0.26 6.14 -4.13
C LEU A 48 0.64 7.42 -4.87
N PHE A 49 -0.20 8.44 -4.78
CA PHE A 49 0.03 9.76 -5.39
C PHE A 49 0.18 10.80 -4.30
N GLU A 50 1.07 11.78 -4.50
CA GLU A 50 1.12 12.93 -3.60
C GLU A 50 -0.25 13.60 -3.50
N THR A 51 -0.61 14.01 -2.28
CA THR A 51 -1.89 14.70 -2.02
C THR A 51 -1.91 16.10 -2.60
N ASN A 52 -0.74 16.71 -2.80
CA ASN A 52 -0.55 18.00 -3.42
C ASN A 52 0.89 18.11 -3.93
N ILE A 53 1.15 19.03 -4.85
CA ILE A 53 2.49 19.31 -5.36
C ILE A 53 3.42 19.60 -4.18
N ASN A 54 4.58 18.95 -4.14
CA ASN A 54 5.62 19.18 -3.15
C ASN A 54 5.18 18.87 -1.70
N SER A 55 4.27 17.92 -1.48
CA SER A 55 3.73 17.64 -0.13
C SER A 55 4.55 16.60 0.64
N GLY A 56 5.19 15.66 -0.04
CA GLY A 56 5.79 14.47 0.58
C GLY A 56 4.76 13.53 1.24
N ILE A 57 3.47 13.76 1.02
CA ILE A 57 2.37 12.96 1.58
C ILE A 57 1.69 12.24 0.42
N PHE A 58 1.75 10.92 0.41
CA PHE A 58 1.18 10.08 -0.64
C PHE A 58 -0.05 9.32 -0.15
N THR A 59 -1.06 9.16 -0.99
CA THR A 59 -2.28 8.40 -0.66
C THR A 59 -2.77 7.54 -1.82
N SER A 60 -3.44 6.43 -1.48
CA SER A 60 -4.24 5.64 -2.41
C SER A 60 -5.36 4.91 -1.69
N LYS A 61 -6.40 4.54 -2.44
CA LYS A 61 -7.50 3.71 -1.94
C LYS A 61 -7.44 2.34 -2.58
N ILE A 62 -7.15 1.33 -1.78
CA ILE A 62 -7.11 -0.05 -2.24
C ILE A 62 -8.44 -0.74 -1.92
N GLN A 63 -8.80 -1.70 -2.76
CA GLN A 63 -9.95 -2.55 -2.56
C GLN A 63 -9.48 -3.89 -2.01
N VAL A 64 -10.19 -4.40 -1.00
CA VAL A 64 -9.95 -5.72 -0.45
C VAL A 64 -11.24 -6.52 -0.42
N ARG A 65 -11.16 -7.83 -0.66
CA ARG A 65 -12.31 -8.74 -0.66
C ARG A 65 -11.91 -10.08 -0.04
N ASN A 66 -12.87 -10.79 0.56
CA ASN A 66 -12.62 -12.18 0.89
C ASN A 66 -12.56 -13.06 -0.36
N GLY A 67 -11.54 -13.91 -0.47
CA GLY A 67 -11.39 -14.80 -1.63
C GLY A 67 -10.07 -15.53 -1.66
N ALA A 68 -9.89 -16.36 -2.69
CA ALA A 68 -8.59 -16.90 -3.07
C ALA A 68 -7.80 -15.83 -3.84
N PRO A 69 -6.45 -15.88 -3.84
CA PRO A 69 -5.61 -14.98 -4.61
C PRO A 69 -6.00 -14.91 -6.10
N LEU A 70 -6.10 -13.70 -6.63
CA LEU A 70 -6.40 -13.37 -8.02
C LEU A 70 -5.60 -12.13 -8.39
N ASN A 71 -5.15 -12.05 -9.63
CA ASN A 71 -4.51 -10.83 -10.15
C ASN A 71 -5.59 -9.94 -10.80
N ASP A 72 -6.32 -9.19 -9.97
CA ASP A 72 -7.49 -8.39 -10.38
C ASP A 72 -7.53 -6.95 -9.80
N SER A 73 -6.43 -6.48 -9.21
CA SER A 73 -6.32 -5.18 -8.54
C SER A 73 -7.22 -5.04 -7.30
N ILE A 74 -7.68 -6.14 -6.74
CA ILE A 74 -8.39 -6.21 -5.47
C ILE A 74 -7.65 -7.21 -4.60
N LEU A 75 -7.11 -6.79 -3.45
CA LEU A 75 -6.41 -7.72 -2.58
C LEU A 75 -7.40 -8.73 -1.97
N GLN A 76 -7.23 -10.01 -2.29
CA GLN A 76 -7.93 -11.09 -1.62
C GLN A 76 -7.30 -11.44 -0.28
N VAL A 77 -8.18 -11.54 0.73
CA VAL A 77 -7.81 -11.82 2.11
C VAL A 77 -8.67 -12.93 2.68
N SER A 78 -8.09 -13.73 3.56
CA SER A 78 -8.78 -14.73 4.38
C SER A 78 -8.99 -14.23 5.80
N ASN A 79 -9.88 -14.91 6.54
CA ASN A 79 -10.12 -14.57 7.93
C ASN A 79 -8.83 -14.80 8.77
N GLY A 80 -8.39 -13.79 9.51
CA GLY A 80 -7.16 -13.82 10.29
C GLY A 80 -5.94 -13.29 9.55
N ASP A 81 -6.09 -12.86 8.30
CA ASP A 81 -4.96 -12.37 7.52
C ASP A 81 -4.39 -11.07 8.08
N SER A 82 -3.07 -10.96 7.93
CA SER A 82 -2.37 -9.69 8.03
C SER A 82 -2.07 -9.18 6.62
N VAL A 83 -2.24 -7.88 6.42
CA VAL A 83 -1.89 -7.22 5.16
C VAL A 83 -0.64 -6.38 5.39
N PHE A 84 0.32 -6.53 4.48
CA PHE A 84 1.58 -5.82 4.48
C PHE A 84 1.75 -5.09 3.16
N PHE A 85 2.56 -4.03 3.15
CA PHE A 85 3.03 -3.47 1.90
C PHE A 85 4.54 -3.29 1.88
N ILE A 86 5.09 -3.34 0.68
CA ILE A 86 6.49 -3.14 0.39
C ILE A 86 6.58 -1.94 -0.56
N ILE A 87 7.40 -0.96 -0.19
CA ILE A 87 7.74 0.15 -1.06
C ILE A 87 9.03 -0.24 -1.78
N THR A 88 8.95 -0.43 -3.10
CA THR A 88 10.13 -0.72 -3.92
C THR A 88 10.84 0.60 -4.21
N THR A 89 11.64 1.08 -3.26
CA THR A 89 12.41 2.30 -3.49
C THR A 89 13.64 2.01 -4.35
N ILE A 90 13.67 2.54 -5.58
CA ILE A 90 14.92 2.78 -6.31
C ILE A 90 15.56 4.07 -5.78
N MET A 91 16.18 4.00 -4.60
CA MET A 91 17.00 5.11 -4.12
C MET A 91 18.25 5.20 -4.99
N MET A 92 18.23 6.08 -6.00
CA MET A 92 19.41 6.50 -6.75
C MET A 92 19.85 7.88 -6.26
N ASP A 93 19.90 8.10 -4.94
CA ASP A 93 20.55 9.29 -4.39
C ASP A 93 22.04 8.98 -4.23
N GLN A 94 22.88 9.72 -4.96
CA GLN A 94 24.33 9.59 -4.93
C GLN A 94 24.93 9.95 -3.55
N VAL A 95 24.15 10.56 -2.65
CA VAL A 95 24.56 10.90 -1.29
C VAL A 95 24.26 9.79 -0.26
N PHE A 96 23.34 8.86 -0.57
CA PHE A 96 22.87 7.81 0.36
C PHE A 96 22.97 6.39 -0.23
N GLN A 97 24.10 6.06 -0.86
CA GLN A 97 24.43 4.75 -1.45
C GLN A 97 24.30 3.52 -0.51
N ASN A 98 23.83 3.69 0.73
CA ASN A 98 23.65 2.63 1.73
C ASN A 98 22.32 2.71 2.50
N LYS A 99 21.33 3.52 2.10
CA LYS A 99 20.00 3.45 2.73
C LYS A 99 19.33 2.19 2.17
N PRO A 100 19.16 1.10 2.95
CA PRO A 100 18.43 -0.07 2.46
C PRO A 100 17.03 0.38 2.03
N PRO A 101 16.39 -0.30 1.05
CA PRO A 101 15.00 -0.03 0.73
C PRO A 101 14.21 0.00 2.03
N LEU A 102 13.53 1.12 2.29
CA LEU A 102 12.75 1.29 3.49
C LEU A 102 11.59 0.30 3.39
N LYS A 103 11.76 -0.90 3.96
CA LYS A 103 10.66 -1.83 4.19
C LYS A 103 9.82 -1.26 5.33
N GLN A 104 9.01 -0.24 5.02
CA GLN A 104 8.10 0.31 6.00
C GLN A 104 6.92 -0.65 6.15
N LEU A 105 7.06 -1.56 7.11
CA LEU A 105 6.02 -2.49 7.50
C LEU A 105 4.93 -1.71 8.25
N LEU A 106 3.93 -1.18 7.54
CA LEU A 106 2.68 -0.82 8.18
C LEU A 106 1.79 -2.05 8.17
N MET A 107 1.57 -2.63 9.34
CA MET A 107 0.55 -3.65 9.50
C MET A 107 -0.80 -2.97 9.31
N ILE A 108 -1.39 -3.14 8.13
CA ILE A 108 -2.79 -2.79 7.94
C ILE A 108 -3.55 -3.87 8.70
N THR A 109 -3.98 -3.50 9.90
CA THR A 109 -4.89 -4.17 10.85
C THR A 109 -5.19 -5.64 10.56
N ARG A 110 -5.00 -6.54 11.54
CA ARG A 110 -5.50 -7.92 11.47
C ARG A 110 -6.96 -7.93 10.99
N LEU A 111 -7.19 -8.47 9.80
CA LEU A 111 -8.51 -8.55 9.21
C LEU A 111 -9.13 -9.88 9.64
N PHE A 112 -10.14 -9.75 10.50
CA PHE A 112 -10.98 -10.82 11.08
C PHE A 112 -10.31 -11.68 12.18
#